data_AF-A0A9D8G0J5-F1
#
_entry.id   AF-A0A9D8G0J5-F1
#
_cell.length_a   1.000
_cell.length_b   1.000
_cell.length_c   1.000
_cell.angle_alpha   90.00
_cell.angle_beta   90.00
_cell.angle_gamma   90.00
#
_symmetry.space_group_name_H-M   'P 1'
#
loop_
_entity.id
_entity.type
_entity.pdbx_description
1 polymer ?
#
loop_
_entity_poly.entity_id
_entity_poly.type
_entity_poly.pdbx_seq_one_letter_code
_entity_poly.pdbx_strand_id
1 'polypeptide(L)'
;ENGIGTIPNEKYRLLWALSLPPWYGLVIFNYFQSLGAVFPIEVVYHPIRLIEIPPHVTHPIERMAWRFWGAMTSSHEKARRHTGDTNVEWFLELIDDYRIDGVVFHQAMTCRTIHTGQLNQINVLKKYTDKPVLLLEGDIVDPRNYNEGATRTKIDAFIDVLESYKRKKEG
;
A
#
# COMPACT_ATOMS: atom_id res chain seq x y z
N GLU A 1 -23.37 -11.94 -0.24
CA GLU A 1 -22.31 -11.57 -1.20
C GLU A 1 -22.44 -12.47 -2.42
N ASN A 2 -22.70 -11.92 -3.61
CA ASN A 2 -23.02 -12.72 -4.80
C ASN A 2 -21.78 -13.39 -5.44
N GLY A 3 -20.64 -13.45 -4.74
CA GLY A 3 -19.38 -13.99 -5.26
C GLY A 3 -18.79 -13.21 -6.44
N ILE A 4 -19.25 -11.97 -6.67
CA ILE A 4 -18.80 -11.11 -7.77
C ILE A 4 -17.51 -10.39 -7.34
N GLY A 5 -16.38 -10.78 -7.92
CA GLY A 5 -15.10 -10.07 -7.78
C GLY A 5 -14.93 -8.93 -8.79
N THR A 6 -13.87 -8.14 -8.62
CA THR A 6 -13.52 -7.03 -9.55
C THR A 6 -13.16 -7.55 -10.94
N ILE A 7 -12.61 -8.76 -11.02
CA ILE A 7 -12.29 -9.44 -12.28
C ILE A 7 -12.73 -10.92 -12.21
N PRO A 8 -13.01 -11.57 -13.35
CA PRO A 8 -13.49 -12.97 -13.35
C PRO A 8 -12.51 -13.99 -12.76
N ASN A 9 -11.20 -13.76 -12.90
CA ASN A 9 -10.14 -14.70 -12.49
C ASN A 9 -9.13 -13.99 -11.56
N GLU A 10 -9.60 -13.53 -10.40
CA GLU A 10 -8.73 -12.97 -9.36
C GLU A 10 -7.82 -14.05 -8.78
N LYS A 11 -6.50 -13.88 -8.97
CA LYS A 11 -5.46 -14.80 -8.48
C LYS A 11 -4.63 -14.21 -7.35
N TYR A 12 -4.40 -12.89 -7.39
CA TYR A 12 -3.50 -12.18 -6.49
C TYR A 12 -4.15 -10.91 -5.93
N ARG A 13 -4.07 -10.73 -4.61
CA ARG A 13 -4.51 -9.52 -3.93
C ARG A 13 -3.29 -8.69 -3.51
N LEU A 14 -3.16 -7.47 -4.01
CA LEU A 14 -1.98 -6.65 -3.82
C LEU A 14 -2.29 -5.38 -3.02
N LEU A 15 -1.42 -5.03 -2.09
CA LEU A 15 -1.49 -3.74 -1.40
C LEU A 15 -0.75 -2.70 -2.25
N TRP A 16 -1.43 -1.63 -2.65
CA TRP A 16 -0.75 -0.42 -3.10
C TRP A 16 -0.36 0.36 -1.85
N ALA A 17 0.90 0.24 -1.43
CA ALA A 17 1.34 0.76 -0.14
C ALA A 17 1.45 2.29 -0.16
N LEU A 18 2.59 2.85 0.24
CA LEU A 18 2.73 4.28 0.40
C LEU A 18 3.29 4.93 -0.87
N SER A 19 2.43 5.60 -1.63
CA SER A 19 2.69 6.66 -2.61
C SER A 19 1.48 6.89 -3.51
N LEU A 20 1.39 8.05 -4.13
CA LEU A 20 0.38 8.37 -5.14
C LEU A 20 0.63 7.53 -6.40
N PRO A 21 -0.41 7.07 -7.12
CA PRO A 21 -0.22 6.37 -8.39
C PRO A 21 0.29 7.33 -9.48
N PRO A 22 0.91 6.80 -10.55
CA PRO A 22 1.23 7.59 -11.74
C PRO A 22 -0.07 7.94 -12.48
N TRP A 23 -0.60 9.16 -12.28
CA TRP A 23 -1.91 9.58 -12.80
C TRP A 23 -1.99 9.57 -14.34
N TYR A 24 -0.88 9.83 -15.02
CA TYR A 24 -0.79 9.71 -16.48
C TYR A 24 -0.81 8.26 -16.97
N GLY A 25 -0.61 7.28 -16.07
CA GLY A 25 -0.33 5.88 -16.40
C GLY A 25 -1.24 4.89 -15.67
N LEU A 26 -2.45 5.28 -15.25
CA LEU A 26 -3.38 4.41 -14.52
C LEU A 26 -3.73 3.11 -15.25
N VAL A 27 -3.52 3.05 -16.57
CA VAL A 27 -3.64 1.83 -17.38
C VAL A 27 -2.75 0.67 -16.87
N ILE A 28 -1.73 0.98 -16.06
CA ILE A 28 -0.92 -0.02 -15.35
C ILE A 28 -1.77 -0.96 -14.49
N PHE A 29 -2.85 -0.47 -13.87
CA PHE A 29 -3.74 -1.29 -13.05
C PHE A 29 -4.51 -2.31 -13.90
N ASN A 30 -4.88 -1.94 -15.13
CA ASN A 30 -5.48 -2.88 -16.09
C ASN A 30 -4.47 -3.97 -16.49
N TYR A 31 -3.18 -3.63 -16.55
CA TYR A 31 -2.14 -4.63 -16.82
C TYR A 31 -2.02 -5.65 -15.68
N PHE A 32 -1.97 -5.20 -14.42
CA PHE A 32 -2.05 -6.09 -13.26
C PHE A 32 -3.30 -6.99 -13.30
N GLN A 33 -4.46 -6.40 -13.60
CA GLN A 33 -5.72 -7.13 -13.72
C GLN A 33 -5.69 -8.18 -14.84
N SER A 34 -5.06 -7.89 -15.98
CA SER A 34 -4.88 -8.84 -17.07
C SER A 34 -4.04 -10.06 -16.67
N LEU A 35 -3.19 -9.91 -15.64
CA LEU A 35 -2.37 -10.96 -15.05
C LEU A 35 -3.04 -11.63 -13.83
N GLY A 36 -4.31 -11.27 -13.54
CA GLY A 36 -5.08 -11.80 -12.43
C GLY A 36 -4.81 -11.14 -11.07
N ALA A 37 -4.13 -9.99 -11.05
CA ALA A 37 -3.81 -9.25 -9.83
C ALA A 37 -4.74 -8.04 -9.64
N VAL A 38 -5.26 -7.86 -8.43
CA VAL A 38 -6.12 -6.73 -8.05
C VAL A 38 -5.57 -5.98 -6.85
N PHE A 39 -5.97 -4.73 -6.69
CA PHE A 39 -5.64 -3.89 -5.54
C PHE A 39 -6.90 -3.63 -4.71
N PRO A 40 -7.21 -4.48 -3.70
CA PRO A 40 -8.42 -4.28 -2.89
C PRO A 40 -8.29 -3.11 -1.92
N ILE A 41 -7.07 -2.62 -1.69
CA ILE A 41 -6.79 -1.54 -0.75
C ILE A 41 -5.53 -0.76 -1.15
N GLU A 42 -5.53 0.53 -0.83
CA GLU A 42 -4.39 1.44 -0.96
C GLU A 42 -4.25 2.30 0.30
N VAL A 43 -3.13 3.02 0.48
CA VAL A 43 -2.83 3.75 1.73
C VAL A 43 -3.04 5.26 1.63
N VAL A 44 -2.85 5.86 0.45
CA VAL A 44 -2.74 7.32 0.30
C VAL A 44 -4.08 8.04 0.30
N TYR A 45 -5.11 7.45 -0.31
CA TYR A 45 -6.47 7.97 -0.32
C TYR A 45 -7.37 7.32 0.72
N HIS A 46 -6.84 6.37 1.48
CA HIS A 46 -7.57 5.71 2.53
C HIS A 46 -7.95 6.72 3.61
N PRO A 47 -9.21 6.76 4.03
CA PRO A 47 -9.66 7.72 5.01
C PRO A 47 -8.85 7.61 6.30
N ILE A 48 -8.57 8.77 6.90
CA ILE A 48 -7.95 8.84 8.21
C ILE A 48 -8.74 7.99 9.21
N ARG A 49 -8.03 7.27 10.09
CA ARG A 49 -8.67 6.47 11.13
C ARG A 49 -9.61 7.33 11.95
N LEU A 50 -10.82 6.82 12.16
CA LEU A 50 -11.78 7.45 13.05
C LEU A 50 -11.28 7.27 14.48
N ILE A 51 -11.04 8.40 15.15
CA ILE A 51 -10.75 8.42 16.56
C ILE A 51 -11.98 8.87 17.34
N GLU A 52 -12.14 8.33 18.54
CA GLU A 52 -13.15 8.82 19.46
C GLU A 52 -12.66 10.15 20.05
N ILE A 53 -13.46 11.20 19.90
CA ILE A 53 -13.17 12.51 20.47
C ILE A 53 -13.76 12.54 21.89
N PRO A 54 -12.99 12.91 22.93
CA PRO A 54 -13.49 12.95 24.29
C PRO A 54 -14.80 13.76 24.40
N PRO A 55 -15.84 13.25 25.09
CA PRO A 55 -17.16 13.90 25.11
C PRO A 55 -17.16 15.35 25.61
N HIS A 56 -16.24 15.69 26.52
CA HIS A 56 -16.09 17.03 27.09
C HIS A 56 -15.55 18.07 26.09
N VAL A 57 -14.92 17.64 24.99
CA VAL A 57 -14.45 18.54 23.94
C VAL A 57 -15.64 18.90 23.06
N THR A 58 -16.16 20.11 23.23
CA THR A 58 -17.36 20.60 22.52
C THR A 58 -17.05 21.69 21.50
N HIS A 59 -15.96 22.43 21.68
CA HIS A 59 -15.59 23.52 20.78
C HIS A 59 -15.20 22.99 19.38
N PRO A 60 -15.77 23.50 18.28
CA PRO A 60 -15.58 22.93 16.94
C PRO A 60 -14.11 22.84 16.49
N ILE A 61 -13.33 23.89 16.75
CA ILE A 61 -11.90 23.92 16.38
C ILE A 61 -11.09 22.91 17.21
N GLU A 62 -11.41 22.74 18.49
CA GLU A 62 -10.73 21.76 19.32
C GLU A 62 -11.09 20.34 18.88
N ARG A 63 -12.35 20.09 18.51
CA ARG A 63 -12.75 18.81 17.90
C ARG A 63 -11.96 18.49 16.63
N MET A 64 -11.75 19.48 15.76
CA MET A 64 -10.91 19.32 14.57
C MET A 64 -9.46 19.01 14.93
N ALA A 65 -8.89 19.73 15.89
CA ALA A 65 -7.51 19.52 16.37
C ALA A 65 -7.34 18.11 16.96
N TRP A 66 -8.27 17.68 17.82
CA TRP A 66 -8.29 16.32 18.35
C TRP A 66 -8.36 15.28 17.24
N ARG A 67 -9.30 15.43 16.30
CA ARG A 67 -9.48 14.49 15.19
C ARG A 67 -8.23 14.35 14.34
N PHE A 68 -7.59 15.46 13.99
CA PHE A 68 -6.36 15.45 13.21
C PHE A 68 -5.21 14.83 14.00
N TRP A 69 -4.94 15.33 15.22
CA TRP A 69 -3.83 14.85 16.04
C TRP A 69 -3.95 13.38 16.38
N GLY A 70 -5.11 12.93 16.86
CA GLY A 70 -5.30 11.53 17.23
C GLY A 70 -5.27 10.62 16.01
N ALA A 71 -5.82 11.02 14.86
CA ALA A 71 -5.68 10.22 13.64
C ALA A 71 -4.21 10.02 13.26
N MET A 72 -3.42 11.11 13.29
CA MET A 72 -1.99 11.08 12.98
C MET A 72 -1.17 10.28 14.01
N THR A 73 -1.58 10.26 15.27
CA THR A 73 -0.78 9.68 16.37
C THR A 73 -1.25 8.32 16.88
N SER A 74 -2.44 7.88 16.49
CA SER A 74 -3.09 6.65 17.00
C SER A 74 -2.21 5.40 16.95
N SER A 75 -1.42 5.22 15.88
CA SER A 75 -0.56 4.05 15.73
C SER A 75 0.84 4.19 16.34
N HIS A 76 1.20 5.33 16.94
CA HIS A 76 2.56 5.59 17.41
C HIS A 76 2.98 4.68 18.57
N GLU A 77 2.08 4.45 19.54
CA GLU A 77 2.39 3.57 20.67
C GLU A 77 2.56 2.12 20.20
N LYS A 78 1.72 1.67 19.27
CA LYS A 78 1.82 0.34 18.64
C LYS A 78 3.15 0.20 17.91
N ALA A 79 3.49 1.14 17.02
CA ALA A 79 4.73 1.14 16.28
C ALA A 79 5.94 1.14 17.21
N ARG A 80 5.95 1.97 18.26
CA ARG A 80 7.05 2.03 19.24
C ARG A 80 7.32 0.70 19.93
N ARG A 81 6.29 -0.13 20.14
CA ARG A 81 6.41 -1.44 20.80
C ARG A 81 6.69 -2.60 19.84
N HIS A 82 6.58 -2.39 18.53
CA HIS A 82 6.66 -3.45 17.52
C HIS A 82 7.63 -3.08 16.39
N THR A 83 7.15 -2.56 15.24
CA THR A 83 8.01 -2.33 14.05
C THR A 83 8.94 -1.14 14.14
N GLY A 84 8.63 -0.16 14.99
CA GLY A 84 9.28 1.15 15.03
C GLY A 84 8.86 2.11 13.91
N ASP A 85 7.96 1.71 13.00
CA ASP A 85 7.49 2.53 11.88
C ASP A 85 5.95 2.46 11.77
N THR A 86 5.30 3.62 11.86
CA THR A 86 3.84 3.71 11.87
C THR A 86 3.18 3.27 10.56
N ASN A 87 3.86 3.47 9.42
CA ASN A 87 3.33 3.02 8.13
C ASN A 87 3.46 1.50 8.02
N VAL A 88 4.55 0.91 8.52
CA VAL A 88 4.73 -0.55 8.47
C VAL A 88 3.69 -1.26 9.34
N GLU A 89 3.38 -0.76 10.54
CA GLU A 89 2.24 -1.30 11.32
C GLU A 89 0.95 -1.30 10.51
N TRP A 90 0.69 -0.20 9.82
CA TRP A 90 -0.53 -0.08 9.04
C TRP A 90 -0.52 -1.03 7.83
N PHE A 91 0.61 -1.19 7.14
CA PHE A 91 0.72 -2.17 6.06
C PHE A 91 0.46 -3.59 6.57
N LEU A 92 1.00 -3.96 7.73
CA LEU A 92 0.79 -5.29 8.31
C LEU A 92 -0.68 -5.54 8.66
N GLU A 93 -1.37 -4.54 9.21
CA GLU A 93 -2.82 -4.62 9.44
C GLU A 93 -3.59 -4.81 8.13
N LEU A 94 -3.30 -4.00 7.11
CA LEU A 94 -3.97 -4.11 5.81
C LEU A 94 -3.65 -5.43 5.09
N ILE A 95 -2.43 -5.97 5.28
CA ILE A 95 -2.04 -7.26 4.74
C ILE A 95 -2.91 -8.39 5.30
N ASP A 96 -3.19 -8.35 6.61
CA ASP A 96 -4.03 -9.32 7.29
C ASP A 96 -5.51 -9.13 6.93
N ASP A 97 -6.04 -7.92 7.12
CA ASP A 97 -7.45 -7.57 6.92
C ASP A 97 -7.93 -7.88 5.50
N TYR A 98 -7.10 -7.59 4.49
CA TYR A 98 -7.45 -7.76 3.08
C TYR A 98 -6.89 -9.04 2.46
N ARG A 99 -6.22 -9.90 3.26
CA ARG A 99 -5.57 -11.15 2.82
C ARG A 99 -4.65 -10.93 1.62
N ILE A 100 -3.71 -10.00 1.77
CA ILE A 100 -2.81 -9.57 0.70
C ILE A 100 -1.75 -10.64 0.42
N ASP A 101 -1.48 -10.88 -0.86
CA ASP A 101 -0.47 -11.80 -1.38
C ASP A 101 0.89 -11.11 -1.62
N GLY A 102 0.88 -9.81 -1.92
CA GLY A 102 2.10 -9.04 -2.16
C GLY A 102 1.90 -7.54 -2.04
N VAL A 103 3.00 -6.80 -1.92
CA VAL A 103 2.97 -5.35 -1.68
C VAL A 103 3.68 -4.61 -2.82
N VAL A 104 3.03 -3.58 -3.35
CA VAL A 104 3.58 -2.72 -4.41
C VAL A 104 3.80 -1.33 -3.85
N PHE A 105 5.04 -0.86 -3.96
CA PHE A 105 5.45 0.51 -3.66
C PHE A 105 5.67 1.26 -4.97
N HIS A 106 5.25 2.52 -5.02
CA HIS A 106 5.58 3.42 -6.10
C HIS A 106 6.54 4.50 -5.61
N GLN A 107 7.76 4.50 -6.12
CA GLN A 107 8.79 5.47 -5.81
C GLN A 107 8.63 6.70 -6.70
N ALA A 108 7.70 7.58 -6.30
CA ALA A 108 7.51 8.87 -6.93
C ALA A 108 8.64 9.83 -6.55
N MET A 109 9.59 10.05 -7.45
CA MET A 109 10.81 10.84 -7.16
C MET A 109 10.52 12.28 -6.70
N THR A 110 9.42 12.87 -7.16
CA THR A 110 8.98 14.22 -6.75
C THR A 110 8.33 14.27 -5.37
N CYS A 111 7.81 13.16 -4.85
CA CYS A 111 7.16 13.10 -3.54
C CYS A 111 8.17 12.83 -2.41
N ARG A 112 9.02 13.82 -2.11
CA ARG A 112 10.13 13.67 -1.15
C ARG A 112 9.70 13.18 0.24
N THR A 113 8.52 13.59 0.71
CA THR A 113 7.99 13.15 2.01
C THR A 113 7.79 11.63 2.09
N ILE A 114 7.33 11.01 0.99
CA ILE A 114 7.06 9.56 0.95
C ILE A 114 8.29 8.79 0.48
N HIS A 115 8.90 9.25 -0.62
CA HIS A 115 10.04 8.60 -1.28
C HIS A 115 11.22 8.35 -0.32
N THR A 116 11.62 9.36 0.47
CA THR A 116 12.86 9.28 1.25
C THR A 116 12.86 8.17 2.31
N GLY A 117 11.70 7.80 2.85
CA GLY A 117 11.58 6.74 3.86
C GLY A 117 11.27 5.35 3.29
N GLN A 118 10.93 5.24 2.01
CA GLN A 118 10.28 4.06 1.44
C GLN A 118 11.18 2.81 1.46
N LEU A 119 12.48 2.96 1.16
CA LEU A 119 13.42 1.84 1.23
C LEU A 119 13.60 1.31 2.66
N ASN A 120 13.64 2.20 3.65
CA ASN A 120 13.66 1.79 5.06
C ASN A 120 12.37 1.03 5.42
N GLN A 121 11.21 1.54 5.01
CA GLN A 121 9.92 0.89 5.25
C GLN A 121 9.86 -0.51 4.63
N ILE A 122 10.35 -0.69 3.40
CA ILE A 122 10.46 -2.02 2.76
C ILE A 122 11.36 -2.95 3.58
N ASN A 123 12.51 -2.45 4.05
CA ASN A 123 13.44 -3.25 4.84
C ASN A 123 12.88 -3.62 6.21
N VAL A 124 12.13 -2.73 6.85
CA VAL A 124 11.44 -3.01 8.11
C VAL A 124 10.31 -4.01 7.87
N LEU A 125 9.45 -3.78 6.88
CA LEU A 125 8.33 -4.67 6.52
C LEU A 125 8.80 -6.12 6.31
N LYS A 126 9.89 -6.33 5.55
CA LYS A 126 10.47 -7.65 5.30
C LYS A 126 10.95 -8.41 6.55
N LYS A 127 11.12 -7.73 7.69
CA LYS A 127 11.42 -8.39 8.97
C LYS A 127 10.20 -9.04 9.61
N TYR A 128 9.00 -8.56 9.27
CA TYR A 128 7.74 -8.95 9.89
C TYR A 128 6.82 -9.74 8.97
N THR A 129 7.11 -9.76 7.66
CA THR A 129 6.35 -10.53 6.69
C THR A 129 7.23 -11.06 5.57
N ASP A 130 6.88 -12.25 5.07
CA ASP A 130 7.53 -12.90 3.94
C ASP A 130 6.88 -12.56 2.59
N LYS A 131 5.88 -11.66 2.59
CA LYS A 131 5.14 -11.26 1.40
C LYS A 131 6.08 -10.63 0.36
N PRO A 132 6.01 -11.06 -0.90
CA PRO A 132 6.75 -10.43 -1.99
C PRO A 132 6.49 -8.93 -2.08
N VAL A 133 7.55 -8.16 -2.37
CA VAL A 133 7.49 -6.70 -2.50
C VAL A 133 8.04 -6.26 -3.85
N LEU A 134 7.28 -5.41 -4.55
CA LEU A 134 7.67 -4.74 -5.78
C LEU A 134 7.87 -3.24 -5.53
N LEU A 135 8.95 -2.67 -6.06
CA LEU A 135 9.19 -1.24 -6.10
C LEU A 135 9.15 -0.76 -7.56
N LEU A 136 8.17 0.06 -7.89
CA LEU A 136 8.02 0.71 -9.18
C LEU A 136 8.56 2.13 -9.12
N GLU A 137 9.51 2.48 -9.98
CA GLU A 137 10.08 3.82 -10.03
C GLU A 137 9.28 4.69 -11.02
N GLY A 138 9.07 5.97 -10.68
CA GLY A 138 8.36 6.88 -11.57
C GLY A 138 8.09 8.26 -10.98
N ASP A 139 7.03 8.88 -11.50
CA ASP A 139 6.49 10.15 -11.03
C ASP A 139 4.96 10.09 -10.93
N ILE A 140 4.38 11.03 -10.21
CA ILE A 140 2.93 11.16 -10.00
C ILE A 140 2.25 11.75 -11.25
N VAL A 141 2.87 12.76 -11.87
CA VAL A 141 2.27 13.52 -12.98
C VAL A 141 3.21 13.73 -14.16
N ASP A 142 4.52 13.49 -14.01
CA ASP A 142 5.50 13.67 -15.07
C ASP A 142 5.73 12.37 -15.88
N PRO A 143 5.15 12.22 -17.07
CA PRO A 143 5.30 11.01 -17.88
C PRO A 143 6.72 10.83 -18.43
N ARG A 144 7.59 11.85 -18.38
CA ARG A 144 8.99 11.72 -18.84
C ARG A 144 9.80 10.78 -17.94
N ASN A 145 9.34 10.59 -16.71
CA ASN A 145 9.94 9.68 -15.74
C ASN A 145 9.30 8.28 -15.77
N TYR A 146 8.53 7.96 -16.82
CA TYR A 146 7.85 6.68 -16.97
C TYR A 146 8.30 5.92 -18.23
N ASN A 147 8.68 4.67 -18.03
CA ASN A 147 8.92 3.74 -19.12
C ASN A 147 7.95 2.55 -18.97
N GLU A 148 6.93 2.52 -19.82
CA GLU A 148 5.89 1.50 -19.76
C GLU A 148 6.45 0.09 -19.97
N GLY A 149 7.32 -0.11 -20.96
CA GLY A 149 7.92 -1.41 -21.26
C GLY A 149 8.71 -1.95 -20.07
N ALA A 150 9.60 -1.14 -19.51
CA ALA A 150 10.40 -1.51 -18.34
C ALA A 150 9.53 -1.77 -17.10
N THR A 151 8.46 -0.97 -16.93
CA THR A 151 7.50 -1.16 -15.84
C THR A 151 6.76 -2.48 -15.98
N ARG A 152 6.28 -2.83 -17.18
CA ARG A 152 5.61 -4.11 -17.45
C ARG A 152 6.54 -5.29 -17.21
N THR A 153 7.80 -5.23 -17.65
CA THR A 153 8.79 -6.27 -17.35
C THR A 153 8.98 -6.50 -15.84
N LYS A 154 9.03 -5.43 -15.04
CA LYS A 154 9.10 -5.55 -13.57
C LYS A 154 7.83 -6.19 -12.98
N ILE A 155 6.65 -5.87 -13.52
CA ILE A 155 5.39 -6.46 -13.11
C ILE A 155 5.35 -7.95 -13.45
N ASP A 156 5.73 -8.35 -14.66
CA ASP A 156 5.74 -9.75 -15.08
C ASP A 156 6.63 -10.59 -14.16
N ALA A 157 7.85 -10.12 -13.92
CA ALA A 157 8.77 -10.77 -12.98
C ALA A 157 8.19 -10.85 -11.57
N PHE A 158 7.43 -9.84 -11.13
CA PHE A 158 6.78 -9.86 -9.82
C PHE A 158 5.63 -10.88 -9.75
N ILE A 159 4.84 -11.04 -10.83
CA ILE A 159 3.81 -12.08 -10.90
C ILE A 159 4.43 -13.48 -10.80
N ASP A 160 5.57 -13.73 -11.47
CA ASP A 160 6.28 -15.01 -11.37
C ASP A 160 6.76 -15.31 -9.93
N VAL A 161 7.19 -14.26 -9.22
CA VAL A 161 7.57 -14.36 -7.80
C VAL A 161 6.35 -14.67 -6.93
N LEU A 162 5.20 -14.04 -7.16
CA LEU A 162 3.95 -14.31 -6.44
C LEU A 162 3.46 -15.75 -6.67
N GLU A 163 3.47 -16.21 -7.91
CA GLU A 163 3.11 -17.59 -8.27
C GLU A 163 4.02 -18.58 -7.53
N SER A 164 5.33 -18.34 -7.54
CA SER A 164 6.30 -19.18 -6.84
C SER A 164 6.15 -19.15 -5.32
N TYR A 165 5.76 -18.00 -4.76
CA TYR A 165 5.46 -17.85 -3.34
C TYR A 165 4.21 -18.65 -2.94
N LYS A 166 3.11 -18.56 -3.70
CA LYS A 166 1.87 -19.30 -3.42
C LYS A 166 2.08 -20.81 -3.51
N ARG A 167 2.75 -21.29 -4.58
CA ARG A 167 3.08 -22.72 -4.71
C ARG A 167 3.87 -23.28 -3.53
N LYS A 168 4.78 -22.49 -2.94
CA LYS A 168 5.53 -22.87 -1.73
C LYS A 168 4.72 -22.87 -0.45
N LYS A 169 3.59 -22.15 -0.40
CA LYS A 169 2.69 -22.11 0.77
C LYS A 169 1.62 -23.19 0.70
N GLU A 170 1.26 -23.64 -0.50
CA GLU A 170 0.25 -24.67 -0.74
C GLU A 170 0.82 -26.10 -0.69
N GLY A 171 2.12 -26.27 -0.94
CA GLY A 171 2.85 -27.53 -0.78
C GLY A 171 3.47 -27.69 0.61
#